data_AF-R4L6R3-F1
#
_entry.id   AF-R4L6R3-F1
#
_cell.length_a   1.000
_cell.length_b   1.000
_cell.length_c   1.000
_cell.angle_alpha   90.00
_cell.angle_beta   90.00
_cell.angle_gamma   90.00
#
_symmetry.space_group_name_H-M   'P 1'
#
loop_
_entity.id
_entity.type
_entity.pdbx_description
1 polymer ?
#
loop_
_entity_poly.entity_id
_entity_poly.type
_entity_poly.pdbx_seq_one_letter_code
_entity_poly.pdbx_strand_id
1 'polypeptide(L)'
;MRQQDAEPAIDVVRGFLGFKVADAESLDEIRADLRQTAQVSTRKLRRELAAFEAVLADPPAVPGALARMVAWEGNWVLEDESDVGAARFLGELAQILRDVLAEAG
;
A
#
# COMPACT_ATOMS: atom_id res chain seq x y z
N MET A 1 -19.08 23.65 -6.30
CA MET A 1 -17.61 23.53 -6.27
C MET A 1 -17.27 22.12 -6.74
N ARG A 2 -16.62 21.95 -7.90
CA ARG A 2 -16.22 20.63 -8.40
C ARG A 2 -14.98 20.21 -7.59
N GLN A 3 -15.11 19.16 -6.77
CA GLN A 3 -13.95 18.53 -6.13
C GLN A 3 -13.04 18.03 -7.25
N GLN A 4 -11.83 18.56 -7.30
CA GLN A 4 -10.86 18.32 -8.36
C GLN A 4 -10.36 16.87 -8.30
N ASP A 5 -10.21 16.25 -9.47
CA ASP A 5 -9.69 14.91 -9.75
C ASP A 5 -8.43 14.54 -8.95
N ALA A 6 -8.59 14.09 -7.71
CA ALA A 6 -7.58 13.31 -7.01
C ALA A 6 -7.84 11.84 -7.33
N GLU A 7 -6.78 11.13 -7.75
CA GLU A 7 -6.84 9.67 -7.94
C GLU A 7 -7.42 8.99 -6.69
N PRO A 8 -8.40 8.07 -6.84
CA PRO A 8 -8.98 7.38 -5.69
C PRO A 8 -7.92 6.63 -4.88
N ALA A 9 -8.02 6.68 -3.54
CA ALA A 9 -7.03 6.05 -2.67
C ALA A 9 -6.82 4.56 -2.97
N ILE A 10 -7.89 3.83 -3.32
CA ILE A 10 -7.82 2.42 -3.70
C ILE A 10 -6.98 2.20 -4.96
N ASP A 11 -7.03 3.11 -5.93
CA ASP A 11 -6.25 3.00 -7.16
C ASP A 11 -4.77 3.31 -6.92
N VAL A 12 -4.48 4.26 -6.02
CA VAL A 12 -3.10 4.49 -5.54
C VAL A 12 -2.53 3.25 -4.85
N VAL A 13 -3.32 2.60 -3.98
CA VAL A 13 -2.89 1.35 -3.30
C VAL A 13 -2.68 0.23 -4.31
N ARG A 14 -3.59 0.04 -5.28
CA ARG A 14 -3.41 -0.94 -6.37
C ARG A 14 -2.14 -0.69 -7.17
N GLY A 15 -1.89 0.56 -7.55
CA GLY A 15 -0.66 0.94 -8.24
C GLY A 15 0.57 0.64 -7.41
N PHE A 16 0.55 0.97 -6.11
CA PHE A 16 1.64 0.63 -5.21
C PHE A 16 1.89 -0.89 -5.17
N LEU A 17 0.85 -1.69 -4.99
CA LEU A 17 0.96 -3.15 -4.98
C LEU A 17 1.57 -3.68 -6.29
N GLY A 18 1.07 -3.22 -7.43
CA GLY A 18 1.57 -3.64 -8.75
C GLY A 18 3.02 -3.22 -9.04
N PHE A 19 3.48 -2.08 -8.51
CA PHE A 19 4.83 -1.57 -8.82
C PHE A 19 5.89 -1.88 -7.76
N LYS A 20 5.49 -2.10 -6.51
CA LYS A 20 6.41 -2.23 -5.37
C LYS A 20 6.34 -3.61 -4.71
N VAL A 21 5.24 -4.33 -4.88
CA VAL A 21 4.98 -5.58 -4.15
C VAL A 21 4.95 -6.78 -5.08
N ALA A 22 4.36 -6.66 -6.27
CA ALA A 22 4.10 -7.78 -7.19
C ALA A 22 5.33 -8.62 -7.57
N ASP A 23 6.50 -7.97 -7.66
CA ASP A 23 7.77 -8.61 -8.00
C ASP A 23 8.71 -8.79 -6.80
N ALA A 24 8.31 -8.37 -5.60
CA ALA A 24 9.13 -8.50 -4.40
C ALA A 24 8.97 -9.89 -3.77
N GLU A 25 10.05 -10.45 -3.25
CA GLU A 25 10.01 -11.76 -2.57
C GLU A 25 9.85 -11.63 -1.05
N SER A 26 10.06 -10.43 -0.49
CA SER A 26 9.99 -10.18 0.96
C SER A 26 9.64 -8.74 1.31
N LEU A 27 9.12 -8.53 2.52
CA LEU A 27 8.88 -7.18 3.06
C LEU A 27 10.18 -6.36 3.22
N ASP A 28 11.31 -7.03 3.44
CA ASP A 28 12.62 -6.36 3.55
C ASP A 28 13.08 -5.78 2.20
N GLU A 29 12.79 -6.48 1.10
CA GLU A 29 13.05 -5.98 -0.26
C GLU A 29 12.21 -4.73 -0.55
N ILE A 30 10.91 -4.78 -0.23
CA ILE A 30 10.00 -3.64 -0.36
C ILE A 30 10.53 -2.45 0.47
N ARG A 31 10.93 -2.69 1.72
CA ARG A 31 11.52 -1.65 2.58
C ARG A 31 12.78 -1.04 1.95
N ALA A 32 13.68 -1.86 1.39
CA ALA A 32 14.91 -1.37 0.77
C ALA A 32 14.62 -0.49 -0.46
N ASP A 33 13.67 -0.88 -1.30
CA ASP A 33 13.26 -0.10 -2.47
C ASP A 33 12.53 1.22 -2.07
N LEU A 34 11.70 1.19 -1.02
CA LEU A 34 11.09 2.41 -0.48
C LEU A 34 12.14 3.37 0.09
N ARG A 35 13.17 2.89 0.76
CA ARG A 35 14.31 3.71 1.21
C ARG A 35 15.01 4.40 0.04
N GLN A 36 15.27 3.67 -1.05
CA GLN A 36 15.82 4.28 -2.26
C GLN A 36 14.88 5.33 -2.85
N THR A 37 13.58 5.06 -2.87
CA THR A 37 12.57 6.04 -3.32
C THR A 37 12.56 7.28 -2.44
N ALA A 38 12.71 7.14 -1.12
CA ALA A 38 12.72 8.24 -0.16
C ALA A 38 13.90 9.20 -0.37
N GLN A 39 15.05 8.70 -0.82
CA GLN A 39 16.22 9.53 -1.17
C GLN A 39 15.93 10.50 -2.33
N VAL A 40 15.00 10.14 -3.22
CA VAL A 40 14.60 10.95 -4.37
C VAL A 40 13.40 11.84 -4.03
N SER A 41 12.36 11.28 -3.39
CA SER A 41 11.15 12.03 -3.06
C SER A 41 10.32 11.39 -1.95
N THR A 42 10.34 12.02 -0.77
CA THR A 42 9.43 11.68 0.34
C THR A 42 7.99 12.12 0.08
N ARG A 43 7.74 13.07 -0.83
CA ARG A 43 6.38 13.52 -1.18
C ARG A 43 5.53 12.41 -1.79
N LYS A 44 6.12 11.56 -2.64
CA LYS A 44 5.41 10.43 -3.26
C LYS A 44 4.98 9.42 -2.18
N LEU A 45 5.92 9.03 -1.32
CA LEU A 45 5.67 8.08 -0.23
C LEU A 45 4.63 8.59 0.77
N ARG A 46 4.62 9.89 1.10
CA ARG A 46 3.57 10.48 1.96
C ARG A 46 2.18 10.38 1.35
N ARG A 47 2.05 10.56 0.03
CA ARG A 47 0.77 10.40 -0.68
C ARG A 47 0.32 8.94 -0.68
N GLU A 48 1.23 8.01 -0.92
CA GLU A 48 0.94 6.57 -0.89
C GLU A 48 0.51 6.15 0.52
N LEU A 49 1.25 6.54 1.56
CA LEU A 49 0.86 6.28 2.96
C LEU A 49 -0.55 6.78 3.28
N ALA A 50 -0.89 8.02 2.90
CA ALA A 50 -2.22 8.57 3.11
C ALA A 50 -3.31 7.76 2.40
N ALA A 51 -3.02 7.18 1.23
CA ALA A 51 -3.95 6.32 0.51
C ALA A 51 -4.14 4.97 1.23
N PHE A 52 -3.08 4.36 1.73
CA PHE A 52 -3.17 3.17 2.58
C PHE A 52 -4.03 3.43 3.82
N GLU A 53 -3.79 4.54 4.52
CA GLU A 53 -4.56 4.92 5.71
C GLU A 53 -6.04 5.15 5.40
N ALA A 54 -6.36 5.77 4.26
CA ALA A 54 -7.73 5.96 3.81
C ALA A 54 -8.44 4.62 3.51
N VAL A 55 -7.78 3.71 2.78
CA VAL A 55 -8.34 2.39 2.45
C VAL A 55 -8.51 1.52 3.70
N LEU A 56 -7.60 1.60 4.66
CA LEU A 56 -7.70 0.85 5.91
C LEU A 56 -8.78 1.41 6.85
N ALA A 57 -9.03 2.72 6.80
CA ALA A 57 -10.08 3.37 7.59
C ALA A 57 -11.49 3.14 7.01
N ASP A 58 -11.63 3.14 5.69
CA ASP A 58 -12.88 2.90 4.97
C ASP A 58 -12.67 1.84 3.87
N PRO A 59 -12.59 0.55 4.24
CA PRO A 59 -12.32 -0.51 3.28
C PRO A 59 -13.50 -0.72 2.32
N PRO A 60 -13.26 -1.25 1.12
CA PRO A 60 -14.34 -1.51 0.16
C PRO A 60 -15.44 -2.37 0.77
N ALA A 61 -16.71 -1.98 0.55
CA ALA A 61 -17.86 -2.70 1.09
C ALA A 61 -18.10 -4.09 0.46
N VAL A 62 -17.38 -4.41 -0.62
CA VAL A 62 -17.49 -5.70 -1.31
C VAL A 62 -16.66 -6.75 -0.57
N PRO A 63 -17.27 -7.84 -0.08
CA PRO A 63 -16.53 -8.89 0.62
C PRO A 63 -15.44 -9.53 -0.25
N GLY A 64 -14.26 -9.73 0.33
CA GLY A 64 -13.09 -10.30 -0.34
C GLY A 64 -12.36 -9.32 -1.26
N ALA A 65 -12.74 -8.04 -1.28
CA ALA A 65 -12.14 -7.07 -2.19
C ALA A 65 -10.69 -6.76 -1.84
N LEU A 66 -10.33 -6.67 -0.56
CA LEU A 66 -8.95 -6.45 -0.14
C LEU A 66 -8.11 -7.70 -0.37
N ALA A 67 -8.63 -8.88 -0.02
CA ALA A 67 -7.96 -10.15 -0.26
C ALA A 67 -7.63 -10.35 -1.74
N ARG A 68 -8.61 -10.11 -2.63
CA ARG A 68 -8.40 -10.18 -4.08
C ARG A 68 -7.38 -9.16 -4.55
N MET A 69 -7.43 -7.95 -4.02
CA MET A 69 -6.49 -6.88 -4.39
C MET A 69 -5.04 -7.24 -4.05
N VAL A 70 -4.80 -7.80 -2.87
CA VAL A 70 -3.45 -8.23 -2.47
C VAL A 70 -2.99 -9.41 -3.32
N ALA A 71 -3.86 -10.39 -3.56
CA ALA A 71 -3.52 -11.59 -4.33
C ALA A 71 -3.24 -11.30 -5.81
N TRP A 72 -4.00 -10.42 -6.45
CA TRP A 72 -3.93 -10.24 -7.90
C TRP A 72 -3.03 -9.06 -8.29
N GLU A 73 -3.24 -7.89 -7.68
CA GLU A 73 -2.43 -6.70 -7.97
C GLU A 73 -1.08 -6.76 -7.24
N GLY A 74 -1.05 -7.31 -6.02
CA GLY A 74 0.19 -7.49 -5.26
C GLY A 74 0.90 -8.82 -5.51
N ASN A 75 0.31 -9.73 -6.29
CA ASN A 75 0.82 -11.08 -6.55
C ASN A 75 1.26 -11.84 -5.28
N TRP A 76 0.62 -11.55 -4.13
CA TRP A 76 1.04 -12.04 -2.82
C TRP A 76 0.05 -13.03 -2.24
N VAL A 77 0.52 -14.21 -1.85
CA VAL A 77 -0.30 -15.22 -1.18
C VAL A 77 -0.28 -14.96 0.32
N LEU A 78 -1.46 -14.74 0.90
CA LEU A 78 -1.64 -14.49 2.33
C LEU A 78 -1.87 -15.81 3.08
N GLU A 79 -1.39 -15.89 4.32
CA GLU A 79 -1.74 -17.01 5.22
C GLU A 79 -3.22 -16.98 5.60
N ASP A 80 -3.76 -15.77 5.80
CA ASP A 80 -5.19 -15.50 5.98
C ASP A 80 -5.72 -14.80 4.71
N GLU A 81 -6.38 -15.56 3.85
CA GLU A 81 -6.94 -15.10 2.58
C GLU A 81 -8.24 -14.27 2.74
N SER A 82 -8.60 -13.88 3.96
CA SER A 82 -9.73 -12.97 4.21
C SER A 82 -9.34 -11.50 4.06
N ASP A 83 -10.34 -10.62 3.96
CA ASP A 83 -10.10 -9.17 4.00
C ASP A 83 -9.45 -8.70 5.30
N VAL A 84 -9.61 -9.44 6.40
CA VAL A 84 -8.94 -9.14 7.68
C VAL A 84 -7.45 -9.42 7.57
N GLY A 85 -7.07 -10.54 6.96
CA GLY A 85 -5.68 -10.87 6.65
C GLY A 85 -5.06 -9.86 5.69
N ALA A 86 -5.79 -9.49 4.63
CA ALA A 86 -5.34 -8.49 3.68
C ALA A 86 -5.18 -7.10 4.32
N ALA A 87 -6.13 -6.68 5.17
CA ALA A 87 -6.01 -5.42 5.91
C ALA A 87 -4.80 -5.41 6.84
N ARG A 88 -4.46 -6.53 7.49
CA ARG A 88 -3.22 -6.65 8.28
C ARG A 88 -1.98 -6.46 7.41
N PHE A 89 -1.89 -7.19 6.30
CA PHE A 89 -0.76 -7.08 5.36
C PHE A 89 -0.60 -5.65 4.81
N LEU A 90 -1.69 -5.02 4.37
CA LEU A 90 -1.68 -3.61 3.94
C LEU A 90 -1.27 -2.67 5.09
N GLY A 91 -1.67 -2.98 6.33
CA GLY A 91 -1.23 -2.27 7.53
C GLY A 91 0.27 -2.38 7.80
N GLU A 92 0.87 -3.55 7.54
CA GLU A 92 2.32 -3.75 7.64
C GLU A 92 3.07 -2.93 6.58
N LEU A 93 2.59 -2.90 5.34
CA LEU A 93 3.14 -2.04 4.29
C LEU A 93 3.03 -0.55 4.65
N ALA A 94 1.88 -0.13 5.20
CA ALA A 94 1.70 1.24 5.70
C ALA A 94 2.68 1.55 6.84
N GLN A 95 2.95 0.58 7.73
CA GLN A 95 3.94 0.76 8.78
C GLN A 95 5.37 0.89 8.22
N ILE A 96 5.75 0.08 7.23
CA ILE A 96 7.04 0.21 6.56
C ILE A 96 7.18 1.59 5.91
N LEU A 97 6.13 2.10 5.25
CA LEU A 97 6.12 3.45 4.69
C LEU A 97 6.34 4.52 5.76
N ARG A 98 5.68 4.41 6.93
CA ARG A 98 5.90 5.34 8.05
C ARG A 98 7.33 5.30 8.56
N ASP A 99 7.89 4.11 8.75
CA ASP A 99 9.25 3.93 9.26
C ASP A 99 10.27 4.55 8.28
N VAL A 100 10.15 4.27 6.99
CA VAL A 100 11.02 4.83 5.95
C VAL A 100 10.91 6.36 5.88
N LEU A 101 9.69 6.91 6.00
CA LEU A 101 9.50 8.36 6.04
C LEU A 101 10.12 9.00 7.28
N ALA A 102 10.01 8.35 8.44
CA ALA A 102 10.61 8.81 9.69
C ALA A 102 12.16 8.79 9.62
N GLU A 103 12.74 7.80 8.94
CA GLU A 103 14.17 7.73 8.66
C GLU A 103 14.65 8.87 7.73
N ALA A 104 13.79 9.36 6.83
CA ALA A 104 14.14 10.33 5.79
C ALA A 104 13.97 11.81 6.18
N GLY A 105 13.13 12.14 7.17
CA GLY A 105 12.89 13.52 7.64
C GLY A 105 11.57 14.14 7.18
#